data_AF-A0AAJ6QP54-F1
#
_entry.id   AF-A0AAJ6QP54-F1
#
_cell.length_a   1.000
_cell.length_b   1.000
_cell.length_c   1.000
_cell.angle_alpha   90.00
_cell.angle_beta   90.00
_cell.angle_gamma   90.00
#
_symmetry.space_group_name_H-M   'P 1'
#
loop_
_entity.id
_entity.type
_entity.pdbx_description
1 polymer ?
#
loop_
_entity_poly.entity_id
_entity_poly.type
_entity_poly.pdbx_seq_one_letter_code
_entity_poly.pdbx_strand_id
1 'polypeptide(L)'
;MHRRKKTKTYSKSAISEAILSVPRLPIPPRSAYYNPLKCIIENWKIHPLKVFLEEYRAEYRRDALQWNADCLDKFVGREISSCVDEIISCCLPLGSLHDVTRFLFSKYSCQRARFSTKKGIIKVNMPLSRLSVQVEDNILMMSFIVNLSGALDKTNDDVTKVYKNNVYFVRKDGLSVFTIDRYDLVQPTAEAQFGIIYLLDVLPCLYILPLNMPVDVIINALQMALGLRLRVTPSKPDIPLHVVIKEEAKRSGLRRDVFPDHLKELLHFQSNTLRQMTRKPNLTKYPSQHECSFRKVSFELTEGLALTFRRRKRENILESLYQFESSDRLRVPAEFVRDVASNSKNSFGAFDFARVARQSKK
;
A
#
# COMPACT_ATOMS: atom_id res chain seq x y z
N MET A 1 31.60 -28.92 14.47
CA MET A 1 30.23 -29.40 14.82
C MET A 1 29.30 -28.20 15.05
N HIS A 2 28.49 -27.82 14.05
CA HIS A 2 27.46 -26.79 14.26
C HIS A 2 26.18 -27.45 14.81
N ARG A 3 25.88 -27.21 16.09
CA ARG A 3 24.58 -27.56 16.70
C ARG A 3 23.49 -26.71 16.02
N ARG A 4 22.73 -27.31 15.10
CA ARG A 4 21.44 -26.78 14.64
C ARG A 4 20.54 -26.63 15.87
N LYS A 5 20.21 -25.39 16.27
CA LYS A 5 19.16 -25.12 17.26
C LYS A 5 17.86 -25.68 16.69
N LYS A 6 17.28 -26.69 17.34
CA LYS A 6 15.95 -27.22 17.01
C LYS A 6 14.95 -26.10 17.26
N THR A 7 14.36 -25.55 16.19
CA THR A 7 13.19 -24.68 16.25
C THR A 7 12.02 -25.49 16.80
N LYS A 8 11.47 -25.06 17.95
CA LYS A 8 10.27 -25.67 18.53
C LYS A 8 9.05 -25.26 17.71
N THR A 9 8.54 -26.13 16.86
CA THR A 9 7.25 -25.94 16.18
C THR A 9 6.11 -26.06 17.20
N TYR A 10 5.32 -24.98 17.38
CA TYR A 10 4.11 -24.98 18.19
C TYR A 10 2.89 -25.33 17.32
N SER A 11 1.95 -26.12 17.87
CA SER A 11 0.70 -26.44 17.19
C SER A 11 -0.20 -25.20 17.06
N LYS A 12 -1.10 -25.18 16.05
CA LYS A 12 -2.14 -24.14 15.92
C LYS A 12 -2.99 -23.98 17.18
N SER A 13 -3.20 -25.06 17.95
CA SER A 13 -3.97 -25.03 19.20
C SER A 13 -3.25 -24.26 20.31
N ALA A 14 -1.94 -24.47 20.48
CA ALA A 14 -1.14 -23.78 21.49
C ALA A 14 -1.01 -22.27 21.20
N ILE A 15 -0.99 -21.89 19.91
CA ILE A 15 -1.01 -20.49 19.47
C ILE A 15 -2.37 -19.86 19.81
N SER A 16 -3.48 -20.55 19.53
CA SER A 16 -4.83 -20.08 19.89
C SER A 16 -5.01 -19.93 21.41
N GLU A 17 -4.53 -20.88 22.22
CA GLU A 17 -4.56 -20.78 23.68
C GLU A 17 -3.74 -19.60 24.22
N ALA A 18 -2.53 -19.37 23.68
CA ALA A 18 -1.71 -18.22 24.07
C ALA A 18 -2.39 -16.89 23.73
N ILE A 19 -3.03 -16.77 22.55
CA ILE A 19 -3.81 -15.57 22.17
C ILE A 19 -5.03 -15.38 23.07
N LEU A 20 -5.69 -16.47 23.47
CA LEU A 20 -6.82 -16.45 24.39
C LEU A 20 -6.43 -16.12 25.83
N SER A 21 -5.19 -16.41 26.23
CA SER A 21 -4.64 -16.09 27.56
C SER A 21 -4.24 -14.62 27.73
N VAL A 22 -4.19 -13.84 26.64
CA VAL A 22 -4.02 -12.39 26.70
C VAL A 22 -5.31 -11.78 27.28
N PRO A 23 -5.26 -11.00 28.38
CA PRO A 23 -6.44 -10.44 29.01
C PRO A 23 -7.29 -9.66 28.01
N ARG A 24 -8.51 -10.16 27.73
CA ARG A 24 -9.50 -9.44 26.93
C ARG A 24 -10.12 -8.33 27.77
N LEU A 25 -9.40 -7.23 27.89
CA LEU A 25 -9.90 -6.00 28.51
C LEU A 25 -10.85 -5.27 27.55
N PRO A 26 -11.80 -4.46 28.08
CA PRO A 26 -12.98 -3.99 27.36
C PRO A 26 -12.70 -3.35 26.00
N ILE A 27 -13.69 -3.46 25.13
CA ILE A 27 -13.66 -2.94 23.76
C ILE A 27 -13.40 -1.43 23.83
N PRO A 28 -12.42 -0.90 23.08
CA PRO A 28 -12.17 0.54 23.01
C PRO A 28 -13.43 1.34 22.70
N PRO A 29 -13.54 2.57 23.24
CA PRO A 29 -14.69 3.43 23.01
C PRO A 29 -14.86 3.73 21.53
N ARG A 30 -16.12 3.72 21.06
CA ARG A 30 -16.49 3.85 19.63
C ARG A 30 -15.87 5.09 18.95
N SER A 31 -15.64 6.16 19.70
CA SER A 31 -15.02 7.41 19.24
C SER A 31 -13.61 7.23 18.67
N ALA A 32 -12.85 6.24 19.13
CA ALA A 32 -11.47 6.03 18.72
C ALA A 32 -11.32 5.60 17.24
N TYR A 33 -12.36 4.99 16.66
CA TYR A 33 -12.36 4.52 15.26
C TYR A 33 -13.08 5.46 14.30
N TYR A 34 -13.87 6.39 14.83
CA TYR A 34 -14.70 7.29 14.03
C TYR A 34 -13.87 8.18 13.10
N ASN A 35 -12.86 8.87 13.65
CA ASN A 35 -12.03 9.79 12.87
C ASN A 35 -11.19 9.09 11.78
N PRO A 36 -10.51 7.96 12.07
CA PRO A 36 -9.86 7.15 11.04
C PRO A 36 -10.81 6.69 9.92
N LEU A 37 -11.96 6.12 10.29
CA LEU A 37 -12.95 5.63 9.32
C LEU A 37 -13.47 6.76 8.44
N LYS A 38 -13.86 7.89 9.04
CA LYS A 38 -14.32 9.07 8.32
C LYS A 38 -13.27 9.55 7.31
N CYS A 39 -12.02 9.67 7.73
CA CYS A 39 -10.92 10.05 6.85
C CYS A 39 -10.73 9.07 5.67
N ILE A 40 -10.81 7.76 5.92
CA ILE A 40 -10.72 6.75 4.86
C ILE A 40 -11.90 6.88 3.89
N ILE A 41 -13.14 6.92 4.41
CA ILE A 41 -14.38 6.88 3.63
C ILE A 41 -14.56 8.16 2.82
N GLU A 42 -14.24 9.34 3.37
CA GLU A 42 -14.25 10.61 2.64
C GLU A 42 -13.37 10.59 1.39
N ASN A 43 -12.30 9.79 1.41
CA ASN A 43 -11.27 9.82 0.40
C ASN A 43 -11.19 8.55 -0.46
N TRP A 44 -11.89 7.49 -0.07
CA TRP A 44 -11.96 6.23 -0.81
C TRP A 44 -13.33 6.10 -1.46
N LYS A 45 -13.38 5.74 -2.74
CA LYS A 45 -14.67 5.50 -3.40
C LYS A 45 -15.33 4.31 -2.71
N ILE A 46 -16.59 4.49 -2.32
CA ILE A 46 -17.42 3.50 -1.62
C ILE A 46 -17.53 2.17 -2.41
N HIS A 47 -17.47 2.21 -3.73
CA HIS A 47 -17.60 1.01 -4.56
C HIS A 47 -16.41 0.03 -4.44
N PRO A 48 -15.13 0.47 -4.55
CA PRO A 48 -13.97 -0.35 -4.18
C PRO A 48 -14.02 -0.91 -2.75
N LEU A 49 -14.55 -0.14 -1.80
CA LEU A 49 -14.76 -0.58 -0.43
C LEU A 49 -15.76 -1.76 -0.38
N LYS A 50 -16.88 -1.65 -1.10
CA LYS A 50 -17.90 -2.70 -1.20
C LYS A 50 -17.36 -4.01 -1.79
N VAL A 51 -16.78 -3.96 -2.99
CA VAL A 51 -16.19 -5.15 -3.67
C VAL A 51 -15.18 -5.84 -2.76
N PHE A 52 -14.40 -5.05 -2.05
CA PHE A 52 -13.42 -5.57 -1.12
C PHE A 52 -14.04 -6.22 0.12
N LEU A 53 -15.03 -5.57 0.73
CA LEU A 53 -15.78 -6.11 1.87
C LEU A 53 -16.46 -7.44 1.49
N GLU A 54 -16.94 -7.57 0.25
CA GLU A 54 -17.47 -8.84 -0.29
C GLU A 54 -16.40 -9.93 -0.47
N GLU A 55 -15.18 -9.59 -0.92
CA GLU A 55 -14.06 -10.55 -0.98
C GLU A 55 -13.62 -11.00 0.43
N TYR A 56 -13.55 -10.08 1.40
CA TYR A 56 -13.17 -10.38 2.78
C TYR A 56 -14.26 -11.15 3.54
N ARG A 57 -15.53 -10.99 3.17
CA ARG A 57 -16.65 -11.84 3.64
C ARG A 57 -16.37 -13.32 3.38
N ALA A 58 -15.70 -13.65 2.29
CA ALA A 58 -15.36 -15.04 1.96
C ALA A 58 -14.19 -15.57 2.83
N GLU A 59 -13.24 -14.71 3.21
CA GLU A 59 -12.06 -15.08 4.01
C GLU A 59 -12.37 -15.32 5.50
N TYR A 60 -13.41 -14.67 6.05
CA TYR A 60 -13.82 -14.77 7.46
C TYR A 60 -14.97 -15.73 7.73
N ARG A 61 -15.34 -16.60 6.79
CA ARG A 61 -16.27 -17.73 7.04
C ARG A 61 -15.64 -18.80 7.94
N ARG A 62 -15.27 -18.44 9.17
CA ARG A 62 -15.15 -19.35 10.31
C ARG A 62 -16.34 -19.08 11.25
N ASP A 63 -17.45 -19.71 10.89
CA ASP A 63 -18.51 -20.26 11.75
C ASP A 63 -19.29 -19.43 12.79
N ALA A 64 -19.18 -18.09 12.90
CA ALA A 64 -20.00 -17.40 13.93
C ALA A 64 -20.62 -16.03 13.62
N LEU A 65 -20.34 -15.39 12.47
CA LEU A 65 -20.79 -14.00 12.27
C LEU A 65 -21.51 -13.84 10.93
N GLN A 66 -22.85 -13.95 10.97
CA GLN A 66 -23.74 -13.69 9.84
C GLN A 66 -23.75 -12.18 9.52
N TRP A 67 -22.89 -11.78 8.60
CA TRP A 67 -22.98 -10.48 7.97
C TRP A 67 -24.21 -10.45 7.04
N ASN A 68 -25.16 -9.54 7.30
CA ASN A 68 -26.31 -9.36 6.41
C ASN A 68 -25.83 -8.75 5.07
N ALA A 69 -26.17 -9.41 3.96
CA ALA A 69 -25.87 -8.97 2.61
C ALA A 69 -26.39 -7.54 2.33
N ASP A 70 -27.50 -7.15 2.95
CA ASP A 70 -28.16 -5.84 2.76
C ASP A 70 -27.36 -4.64 3.27
N CYS A 71 -26.39 -4.86 4.16
CA CYS A 71 -25.60 -3.77 4.74
C CYS A 71 -24.69 -3.11 3.70
N LEU A 72 -24.13 -3.88 2.76
CA LEU A 72 -23.19 -3.40 1.75
C LEU A 72 -23.86 -2.71 0.57
N ASP A 73 -25.11 -3.09 0.28
CA ASP A 73 -25.93 -2.47 -0.77
C ASP A 73 -26.37 -1.05 -0.41
N LYS A 74 -26.42 -0.72 0.89
CA LYS A 74 -26.82 0.60 1.37
C LYS A 74 -25.82 1.70 1.05
N PHE A 75 -24.52 1.39 0.90
CA PHE A 75 -23.51 2.44 0.78
C PHE A 75 -23.52 3.18 -0.58
N VAL A 76 -24.16 2.65 -1.62
CA VAL A 76 -24.09 3.24 -2.97
C VAL A 76 -24.86 4.56 -3.05
N GLY A 77 -24.18 5.65 -3.40
CA GLY A 77 -24.81 6.95 -3.70
C GLY A 77 -25.21 7.81 -2.49
N ARG A 78 -24.81 7.44 -1.27
CA ARG A 78 -25.10 8.19 -0.04
C ARG A 78 -24.04 9.24 0.29
N GLU A 79 -24.41 10.25 1.08
CA GLU A 79 -23.48 11.23 1.65
C GLU A 79 -22.47 10.57 2.61
N ILE A 80 -21.30 11.18 2.79
CA ILE A 80 -20.18 10.54 3.49
C ILE A 80 -20.46 10.36 4.99
N SER A 81 -21.11 11.33 5.63
CA SER A 81 -21.50 11.26 7.05
C SER A 81 -22.41 10.06 7.33
N SER A 82 -23.42 9.83 6.49
CA SER A 82 -24.32 8.69 6.62
C SER A 82 -23.64 7.35 6.35
N CYS A 83 -22.64 7.30 5.47
CA CYS A 83 -21.87 6.08 5.23
C CYS A 83 -21.03 5.63 6.45
N VAL A 84 -20.42 6.57 7.19
CA VAL A 84 -19.60 6.24 8.38
C VAL A 84 -20.48 5.64 9.49
N ASP A 85 -21.60 6.29 9.79
CA ASP A 85 -22.52 5.85 10.84
C ASP A 85 -23.16 4.49 10.48
N GLU A 86 -23.45 4.25 9.21
CA GLU A 86 -23.95 2.97 8.71
C GLU A 86 -22.88 1.86 8.76
N ILE A 87 -21.61 2.13 8.43
CA ILE A 87 -20.52 1.16 8.61
C ILE A 87 -20.38 0.79 10.09
N ILE A 88 -20.42 1.79 10.97
CA ILE A 88 -20.35 1.57 12.42
C ILE A 88 -21.55 0.73 12.88
N SER A 89 -22.76 1.09 12.45
CA SER A 89 -24.00 0.37 12.78
C SER A 89 -23.99 -1.08 12.26
N CYS A 90 -23.49 -1.32 11.05
CA CYS A 90 -23.36 -2.67 10.49
C CYS A 90 -22.26 -3.51 11.15
N CYS A 91 -21.17 -2.88 11.61
CA CYS A 91 -20.07 -3.58 12.29
C CYS A 91 -20.32 -3.78 13.80
N LEU A 92 -21.27 -3.04 14.38
CA LEU A 92 -21.62 -3.06 15.80
C LEU A 92 -22.08 -4.44 16.29
N PRO A 93 -23.02 -5.14 15.61
CA PRO A 93 -23.43 -6.49 15.97
C PRO A 93 -22.32 -7.53 15.81
N LEU A 94 -21.28 -7.22 15.03
CA LEU A 94 -20.23 -8.15 14.65
C LEU A 94 -19.04 -8.15 15.61
N GLY A 95 -18.98 -7.23 16.57
CA GLY A 95 -17.81 -7.03 17.44
C GLY A 95 -16.52 -6.71 16.66
N SER A 96 -16.63 -6.36 15.37
CA SER A 96 -15.54 -6.38 14.39
C SER A 96 -15.20 -5.01 13.82
N LEU A 97 -15.78 -3.93 14.37
CA LEU A 97 -15.53 -2.55 13.93
C LEU A 97 -14.03 -2.24 13.87
N HIS A 98 -13.28 -2.72 14.86
CA HIS A 98 -11.84 -2.60 14.93
C HIS A 98 -11.11 -3.31 13.79
N ASP A 99 -11.51 -4.54 13.46
CA ASP A 99 -10.87 -5.34 12.41
C ASP A 99 -11.15 -4.77 11.03
N VAL A 100 -12.40 -4.35 10.79
CA VAL A 100 -12.80 -3.64 9.57
C VAL A 100 -12.02 -2.32 9.48
N THR A 101 -12.00 -1.51 10.53
CA THR A 101 -11.29 -0.22 10.52
C THR A 101 -9.82 -0.40 10.19
N ARG A 102 -9.12 -1.30 10.89
CA ARG A 102 -7.70 -1.60 10.66
C ARG A 102 -7.44 -2.08 9.25
N PHE A 103 -8.29 -2.94 8.75
CA PHE A 103 -8.16 -3.45 7.41
C PHE A 103 -8.25 -2.29 6.39
N LEU A 104 -9.29 -1.47 6.49
CA LEU A 104 -9.49 -0.32 5.60
C LEU A 104 -8.35 0.68 5.71
N PHE A 105 -7.87 0.91 6.92
CA PHE A 105 -6.74 1.76 7.24
C PHE A 105 -5.47 1.26 6.56
N SER A 106 -5.21 -0.06 6.59
CA SER A 106 -4.10 -0.66 5.85
C SER A 106 -4.25 -0.43 4.34
N LYS A 107 -5.29 -0.92 3.68
CA LYS A 107 -5.45 -0.73 2.22
C LYS A 107 -5.33 0.73 1.78
N TYR A 108 -5.98 1.65 2.49
CA TYR A 108 -5.94 3.07 2.16
C TYR A 108 -4.53 3.65 2.32
N SER A 109 -3.84 3.33 3.41
CA SER A 109 -2.46 3.77 3.67
C SER A 109 -1.49 3.35 2.55
N CYS A 110 -1.71 2.18 1.94
CA CYS A 110 -0.89 1.70 0.83
C CYS A 110 -1.01 2.59 -0.43
N GLN A 111 -2.17 3.23 -0.63
CA GLN A 111 -2.52 3.91 -1.88
C GLN A 111 -2.34 5.44 -1.83
N ARG A 112 -2.41 6.07 -0.65
CA ARG A 112 -2.55 7.53 -0.54
C ARG A 112 -1.35 8.22 0.12
N ALA A 113 -0.93 9.33 -0.49
CA ALA A 113 0.17 10.17 0.00
C ALA A 113 -0.08 10.78 1.39
N ARG A 114 -1.34 11.10 1.73
CA ARG A 114 -1.70 11.76 3.01
C ARG A 114 -1.52 10.90 4.27
N PHE A 115 -1.29 9.59 4.10
CA PHE A 115 -0.91 8.71 5.20
C PHE A 115 0.57 8.77 5.54
N SER A 116 1.37 9.40 4.67
CA SER A 116 2.69 9.81 5.08
C SER A 116 2.54 10.82 6.20
N THR A 117 3.04 10.49 7.37
CA THR A 117 3.21 11.50 8.39
C THR A 117 4.23 12.52 7.94
N LYS A 118 4.39 13.59 8.72
CA LYS A 118 5.56 14.48 8.63
C LYS A 118 6.91 13.72 8.56
N LYS A 119 6.94 12.45 9.00
CA LYS A 119 8.11 11.55 9.00
C LYS A 119 8.28 10.70 7.73
N GLY A 120 7.31 10.68 6.82
CA GLY A 120 7.34 9.86 5.60
C GLY A 120 7.22 8.35 5.85
N ILE A 121 7.43 7.56 4.78
CA ILE A 121 7.51 6.09 4.88
C ILE A 121 8.91 5.72 5.33
N ILE A 122 9.00 4.82 6.30
CA ILE A 122 10.27 4.39 6.85
C ILE A 122 10.60 3.02 6.27
N LYS A 123 11.55 2.98 5.35
CA LYS A 123 12.06 1.74 4.77
C LYS A 123 13.12 1.16 5.69
N VAL A 124 13.02 -0.13 6.00
CA VAL A 124 14.07 -0.85 6.71
C VAL A 124 14.62 -1.93 5.80
N ASN A 125 15.91 -1.83 5.49
CA ASN A 125 16.58 -2.79 4.64
C ASN A 125 16.89 -4.06 5.45
N MET A 126 16.57 -5.21 4.87
CA MET A 126 16.64 -6.54 5.46
C MET A 126 17.34 -7.52 4.51
N PRO A 127 18.13 -8.49 4.98
CA PRO A 127 18.67 -9.54 4.11
C PRO A 127 17.55 -10.48 3.60
N LEU A 128 17.42 -10.64 2.27
CA LEU A 128 16.44 -11.54 1.61
C LEU A 128 16.47 -12.98 2.16
N SER A 129 17.67 -13.50 2.43
CA SER A 129 17.87 -14.87 2.95
C SER A 129 17.27 -15.12 4.32
N ARG A 130 16.92 -14.06 5.06
CA ARG A 130 16.26 -14.15 6.36
C ARG A 130 14.78 -13.86 6.26
N LEU A 131 14.33 -13.03 5.32
CA LEU A 131 12.91 -12.71 5.19
C LEU A 131 12.04 -13.90 4.74
N SER A 132 12.47 -14.64 3.72
CA SER A 132 11.69 -15.79 3.23
C SER A 132 11.55 -16.90 4.28
N VAL A 133 12.60 -17.16 5.07
CA VAL A 133 12.63 -18.22 6.08
C VAL A 133 11.97 -17.80 7.40
N GLN A 134 11.96 -16.51 7.73
CA GLN A 134 11.52 -16.01 9.04
C GLN A 134 10.09 -15.48 9.06
N VAL A 135 9.52 -15.10 7.92
CA VAL A 135 8.10 -14.65 7.83
C VAL A 135 7.15 -15.84 7.77
N GLU A 136 7.62 -17.00 7.33
CA GLU A 136 6.90 -18.27 7.47
C GLU A 136 6.96 -18.81 8.91
N ASP A 137 7.93 -18.35 9.71
CA ASP A 137 8.12 -18.80 11.08
C ASP A 137 7.23 -18.00 12.04
N ASN A 138 6.05 -18.55 12.32
CA ASN A 138 5.10 -18.03 13.32
C ASN A 138 5.77 -17.66 14.67
N ILE A 139 6.91 -18.26 15.01
CA ILE A 139 7.64 -17.98 16.26
C ILE A 139 8.30 -16.61 16.24
N LEU A 140 8.93 -16.21 15.14
CA LEU A 140 9.58 -14.90 15.03
C LEU A 140 8.54 -13.79 14.97
N MET A 141 7.40 -14.07 14.33
CA MET A 141 6.24 -13.18 14.33
C MET A 141 5.67 -12.96 15.73
N MET A 142 5.49 -14.04 16.50
CA MET A 142 5.05 -13.95 17.90
C MET A 142 6.07 -13.22 18.77
N SER A 143 7.37 -13.47 18.58
CA SER A 143 8.43 -12.76 19.31
C SER A 143 8.41 -11.27 19.01
N PHE A 144 8.20 -10.87 17.75
CA PHE A 144 8.06 -9.47 17.38
C PHE A 144 6.85 -8.82 18.06
N ILE A 145 5.68 -9.46 18.00
CA ILE A 145 4.45 -8.94 18.63
C ILE A 145 4.65 -8.75 20.13
N VAL A 146 5.18 -9.76 20.83
CA VAL A 146 5.43 -9.71 22.28
C VAL A 146 6.42 -8.60 22.63
N ASN A 147 7.54 -8.51 21.90
CA ASN A 147 8.53 -7.48 22.12
C ASN A 147 7.98 -6.08 21.85
N LEU A 148 7.14 -5.93 20.82
CA LEU A 148 6.52 -4.67 20.45
C LEU A 148 5.51 -4.23 21.52
N SER A 149 4.59 -5.11 21.94
CA SER A 149 3.65 -4.82 23.01
C SER A 149 4.37 -4.43 24.29
N GLY A 150 5.37 -5.22 24.71
CA GLY A 150 6.16 -4.90 25.91
C GLY A 150 6.98 -3.61 25.79
N ALA A 151 7.46 -3.26 24.60
CA ALA A 151 8.16 -1.99 24.38
C ALA A 151 7.20 -0.79 24.37
N LEU A 152 5.99 -0.95 23.82
CA LEU A 152 4.94 0.07 23.84
C LEU A 152 4.42 0.31 25.27
N ASP A 153 4.29 -0.74 26.08
CA ASP A 153 3.91 -0.64 27.50
C ASP A 153 5.00 0.09 28.31
N LYS A 154 6.27 -0.07 27.93
CA LYS A 154 7.42 0.58 28.58
C LYS A 154 7.68 2.02 28.12
N THR A 155 7.10 2.46 26.99
CA THR A 155 7.14 3.87 26.58
C THR A 155 6.29 4.71 27.54
N ASN A 156 6.90 5.05 28.67
CA ASN A 156 6.29 5.74 29.79
C ASN A 156 6.48 7.25 29.60
N ASP A 157 5.69 7.85 28.71
CA ASP A 157 5.78 9.28 28.45
C ASP A 157 5.01 10.12 29.49
N ASP A 158 4.14 9.49 30.30
CA ASP A 158 3.28 10.20 31.27
C ASP A 158 2.67 9.23 32.30
N VAL A 159 2.88 9.45 33.61
CA VAL A 159 2.36 8.59 34.70
C VAL A 159 0.83 8.62 34.76
N THR A 160 0.22 9.61 34.13
CA THR A 160 -1.24 9.81 34.08
C THR A 160 -1.94 9.03 32.97
N LYS A 161 -1.21 8.49 31.99
CA LYS A 161 -1.77 7.85 30.80
C LYS A 161 -1.67 6.35 30.89
N VAL A 162 -2.81 5.66 30.83
CA VAL A 162 -2.86 4.20 30.80
C VAL A 162 -3.19 3.79 29.38
N TYR A 163 -2.22 3.24 28.66
CA TYR A 163 -2.43 2.86 27.26
C TYR A 163 -2.91 1.43 27.11
N LYS A 164 -3.78 1.20 26.11
CA LYS A 164 -4.03 -0.15 25.57
C LYS A 164 -3.42 -0.25 24.18
N ASN A 165 -2.64 -1.31 24.01
CA ASN A 165 -1.95 -1.63 22.78
C ASN A 165 -2.62 -2.83 22.13
N ASN A 166 -2.91 -2.74 20.84
CA ASN A 166 -3.36 -3.88 20.07
C ASN A 166 -2.48 -4.02 18.81
N VAL A 167 -2.12 -5.27 18.49
CA VAL A 167 -1.36 -5.60 17.28
C VAL A 167 -2.15 -6.64 16.50
N TYR A 168 -2.19 -6.47 15.19
CA TYR A 168 -2.85 -7.40 14.29
C TYR A 168 -2.02 -7.70 13.07
N PHE A 169 -2.21 -8.90 12.56
CA PHE A 169 -1.41 -9.47 11.50
C PHE A 169 -2.29 -10.11 10.44
N VAL A 170 -2.01 -9.77 9.18
CA VAL A 170 -2.61 -10.39 8.00
C VAL A 170 -1.51 -10.94 7.13
N ARG A 171 -1.68 -12.19 6.69
CA ARG A 171 -0.87 -12.81 5.66
C ARG A 171 -1.73 -13.10 4.43
N LYS A 172 -1.24 -12.67 3.27
CA LYS A 172 -1.65 -13.17 1.95
C LYS A 172 -0.39 -13.57 1.19
N ASP A 173 -0.56 -14.32 0.10
CA ASP A 173 0.59 -14.77 -0.68
C ASP A 173 1.43 -13.57 -1.14
N GLY A 174 2.73 -13.56 -0.81
CA GLY A 174 3.63 -12.46 -1.15
C GLY A 174 3.54 -11.21 -0.26
N LEU A 175 2.59 -11.13 0.69
CA LEU A 175 2.36 -9.93 1.51
C LEU A 175 2.03 -10.26 2.98
N SER A 176 2.81 -9.68 3.87
CA SER A 176 2.53 -9.59 5.31
C SER A 176 2.23 -8.15 5.71
N VAL A 177 1.15 -7.93 6.45
CA VAL A 177 0.76 -6.62 6.97
C VAL A 177 0.55 -6.69 8.47
N PHE A 178 1.19 -5.79 9.21
CA PHE A 178 0.92 -5.57 10.62
C PHE A 178 0.23 -4.23 10.81
N THR A 179 -0.84 -4.21 11.58
CA THR A 179 -1.47 -2.98 12.07
C THR A 179 -1.31 -2.92 13.58
N ILE A 180 -0.89 -1.76 14.07
CA ILE A 180 -0.58 -1.50 15.47
C ILE A 180 -1.42 -0.28 15.86
N ASP A 181 -2.12 -0.35 16.99
CA ASP A 181 -2.81 0.78 17.58
C ASP A 181 -2.52 0.88 19.07
N ARG A 182 -2.42 2.12 19.52
CA ARG A 182 -2.22 2.51 20.90
C ARG A 182 -3.17 3.66 21.24
N TYR A 183 -3.95 3.51 22.30
CA TYR A 183 -4.91 4.52 22.76
C TYR A 183 -4.90 4.65 24.27
N ASP A 184 -5.21 5.86 24.74
CA ASP A 184 -5.28 6.20 26.15
C ASP A 184 -6.63 5.78 26.73
N LEU A 185 -6.61 4.98 27.80
CA LEU A 185 -7.78 4.51 28.52
C LEU A 185 -8.35 5.58 29.46
N VAL A 186 -7.52 6.51 29.92
CA VAL A 186 -7.91 7.60 30.83
C VAL A 186 -8.53 8.74 30.04
N GLN A 187 -8.01 9.01 28.84
CA GLN A 187 -8.56 10.02 27.93
C GLN A 187 -8.96 9.41 26.56
N PRO A 188 -10.14 8.77 26.47
CA PRO A 188 -10.70 8.18 25.24
C PRO A 188 -10.78 9.08 24.00
N THR A 189 -10.72 10.39 24.20
CA THR A 189 -10.78 11.42 23.15
C THR A 189 -9.40 11.82 22.63
N ALA A 190 -8.31 11.34 23.24
CA ALA A 190 -6.96 11.57 22.76
C ALA A 190 -6.76 10.94 21.36
N GLU A 191 -5.91 11.58 20.53
CA GLU A 191 -5.61 11.05 19.21
C GLU A 191 -4.96 9.66 19.32
N ALA A 192 -5.61 8.65 18.74
CA ALA A 192 -5.06 7.30 18.69
C ALA A 192 -3.77 7.27 17.85
N GLN A 193 -2.78 6.53 18.33
CA GLN A 193 -1.51 6.31 17.64
C GLN A 193 -1.62 5.02 16.84
N PHE A 194 -1.28 5.08 15.55
CA PHE A 194 -1.33 3.94 14.65
C PHE A 194 0.02 3.69 13.98
N GLY A 195 0.35 2.43 13.73
CA GLY A 195 1.51 2.04 12.95
C GLY A 195 1.13 0.93 11.99
N ILE A 196 1.63 0.98 10.77
CA ILE A 196 1.41 -0.09 9.78
C ILE A 196 2.75 -0.54 9.23
N ILE A 197 2.96 -1.85 9.20
CA ILE A 197 4.19 -2.46 8.67
C ILE A 197 3.83 -3.34 7.50
N TYR A 198 4.39 -3.04 6.33
CA TYR A 198 4.26 -3.86 5.13
C TYR A 198 5.54 -4.63 4.89
N LEU A 199 5.36 -5.88 4.51
CA LEU A 199 6.46 -6.76 4.19
C LEU A 199 6.12 -7.60 2.96
N LEU A 200 6.97 -7.50 1.94
CA LEU A 200 6.80 -8.19 0.67
C LEU A 200 7.91 -9.22 0.52
N ASP A 201 7.54 -10.49 0.31
CA ASP A 201 8.50 -11.60 0.33
C ASP A 201 9.59 -11.48 -0.75
N VAL A 202 9.21 -10.84 -1.86
CA VAL A 202 10.05 -10.68 -3.04
C VAL A 202 11.03 -9.51 -2.90
N LEU A 203 10.88 -8.66 -1.87
CA LEU A 203 11.73 -7.51 -1.63
C LEU A 203 12.53 -7.66 -0.32
N PRO A 204 13.83 -7.28 -0.31
CA PRO A 204 14.67 -7.25 0.89
C PRO A 204 14.32 -6.09 1.85
N CYS A 205 13.07 -5.66 1.91
CA CYS A 205 12.69 -4.43 2.60
C CYS A 205 11.36 -4.62 3.33
N LEU A 206 11.25 -4.01 4.50
CA LEU A 206 9.96 -3.72 5.14
C LEU A 206 9.69 -2.21 5.09
N TYR A 207 8.42 -1.84 5.15
CA TYR A 207 7.98 -0.45 5.09
C TYR A 207 7.09 -0.14 6.28
N ILE A 208 7.47 0.84 7.09
CA ILE A 208 6.73 1.29 8.26
C ILE A 208 6.07 2.63 7.93
N LEU A 209 4.76 2.71 8.20
CA LEU A 209 3.95 3.92 8.09
C LEU A 209 3.51 4.29 9.51
N PRO A 210 4.29 5.12 10.22
CA PRO A 210 3.95 5.55 11.56
C PRO A 210 2.96 6.72 11.49
N LEU A 211 1.78 6.60 12.09
CA LEU A 211 0.84 7.71 12.34
C LEU A 211 0.77 8.01 13.84
N ASN A 212 1.44 9.08 14.27
CA ASN A 212 1.59 9.44 15.69
C ASN A 212 2.26 8.36 16.57
N MET A 213 2.68 7.23 16.00
CA MET A 213 3.36 6.15 16.71
C MET A 213 4.88 6.38 16.79
N PRO A 214 5.51 6.14 17.96
CA PRO A 214 6.96 6.22 18.10
C PRO A 214 7.66 5.12 17.29
N VAL A 215 8.36 5.53 16.23
CA VAL A 215 9.04 4.63 15.28
C VAL A 215 10.13 3.82 15.96
N ASP A 216 10.88 4.45 16.87
CA ASP A 216 12.04 3.84 17.51
C ASP A 216 11.63 2.60 18.32
N VAL A 217 10.43 2.61 18.89
CA VAL A 217 9.84 1.44 19.56
C VAL A 217 9.64 0.29 18.58
N ILE A 218 9.07 0.57 17.41
CA ILE A 218 8.86 -0.44 16.35
C ILE A 218 10.20 -1.01 15.88
N ILE A 219 11.17 -0.12 15.60
CA ILE A 219 12.50 -0.52 15.13
C ILE A 219 13.22 -1.37 16.18
N ASN A 220 13.22 -0.95 17.45
CA ASN A 220 13.85 -1.69 18.54
C ASN A 220 13.20 -3.08 18.73
N ALA A 221 11.87 -3.16 18.68
CA ALA A 221 11.16 -4.43 18.76
C ALA A 221 11.52 -5.37 17.60
N LEU A 222 11.61 -4.83 16.37
CA LEU A 222 12.08 -5.59 15.20
C LEU A 222 13.53 -6.05 15.36
N GLN A 223 14.43 -5.18 15.81
CA GLN A 223 15.83 -5.52 16.03
C GLN A 223 16.01 -6.64 17.05
N MET A 224 15.26 -6.58 18.16
CA MET A 224 15.28 -7.62 19.20
C MET A 224 14.74 -8.96 18.67
N ALA A 225 13.60 -8.94 17.97
CA ALA A 225 13.00 -10.16 17.42
C ALA A 225 13.89 -10.82 16.36
N LEU A 226 14.54 -10.01 15.51
CA LEU A 226 15.38 -10.49 14.42
C LEU A 226 16.83 -10.78 14.86
N GLY A 227 17.24 -10.30 16.04
CA GLY A 227 18.61 -10.38 16.54
C GLY A 227 19.62 -9.67 15.64
N LEU A 228 19.23 -8.55 15.02
CA LEU A 228 20.02 -7.86 13.99
C LEU A 228 19.97 -6.34 14.15
N ARG A 229 21.04 -5.67 13.71
CA ARG A 229 21.04 -4.22 13.57
C ARG A 229 20.38 -3.84 12.25
N LEU A 230 19.28 -3.10 12.34
CA LEU A 230 18.48 -2.68 11.19
C LEU A 230 18.98 -1.34 10.64
N ARG A 231 18.99 -1.21 9.31
CA ARG A 231 19.31 0.04 8.62
C ARG A 231 18.03 0.69 8.12
N VAL A 232 17.77 1.89 8.61
CA VAL A 232 16.54 2.64 8.34
C VAL A 232 16.81 3.72 7.29
N THR A 233 15.86 3.92 6.39
CA THR A 233 15.92 4.95 5.33
C THR A 233 14.55 5.60 5.20
N PRO A 234 14.39 6.88 5.57
CA PRO A 234 13.12 7.59 5.38
C PRO A 234 12.90 7.94 3.91
N SER A 235 11.66 7.84 3.44
CA SER A 235 11.23 8.38 2.15
C SER A 235 10.85 9.85 2.27
N LYS A 236 10.67 10.51 1.12
CA LYS A 236 9.99 11.82 1.10
C LYS A 236 8.56 11.65 1.66
N PRO A 237 8.04 12.64 2.41
CA PRO A 237 6.70 12.58 2.98
C PRO A 237 5.65 12.27 1.91
N ASP A 238 5.52 13.09 0.87
CA ASP A 238 4.34 13.03 -0.01
C ASP A 238 4.32 11.90 -1.07
N ILE A 239 5.14 10.87 -0.93
CA ILE A 239 5.19 9.75 -1.88
C ILE A 239 4.28 8.60 -1.37
N PRO A 240 3.30 8.13 -2.16
CA PRO A 240 2.49 6.97 -1.80
C PRO A 240 3.33 5.69 -1.64
N LEU A 241 2.97 4.82 -0.69
CA LEU A 241 3.72 3.59 -0.41
C LEU A 241 3.88 2.69 -1.63
N HIS A 242 2.83 2.47 -2.41
CA HIS A 242 2.92 1.65 -3.61
C HIS A 242 3.96 2.18 -4.62
N VAL A 243 4.18 3.49 -4.69
CA VAL A 243 5.22 4.09 -5.56
C VAL A 243 6.61 3.75 -5.03
N VAL A 244 6.84 3.90 -3.72
CA VAL A 244 8.11 3.52 -3.08
C VAL A 244 8.43 2.04 -3.31
N ILE A 245 7.43 1.17 -3.18
CA ILE A 245 7.57 -0.27 -3.43
C ILE A 245 7.91 -0.55 -4.91
N LYS A 246 7.22 0.09 -5.86
CA LYS A 246 7.51 -0.04 -7.30
C LYS A 246 8.92 0.38 -7.65
N GLU A 247 9.38 1.51 -7.12
CA GLU A 247 10.73 2.00 -7.35
C GLU A 247 11.78 1.02 -6.81
N GLU A 248 11.54 0.45 -5.62
CA GLU A 248 12.44 -0.54 -5.04
C GLU A 248 12.47 -1.84 -5.84
N ALA A 249 11.31 -2.31 -6.31
CA ALA A 249 11.21 -3.47 -7.20
C ALA A 249 11.97 -3.24 -8.51
N LYS A 250 11.86 -2.03 -9.09
CA LYS A 250 12.61 -1.63 -10.28
C LYS A 250 14.12 -1.60 -10.02
N ARG A 251 14.58 -1.04 -8.90
CA ARG A 251 16.00 -1.03 -8.51
C ARG A 251 16.55 -2.45 -8.30
N SER A 252 15.71 -3.35 -7.80
CA SER A 252 16.04 -4.75 -7.56
C SER A 252 15.94 -5.62 -8.84
N GLY A 253 15.59 -5.03 -9.98
CA GLY A 253 15.45 -5.76 -11.26
C GLY A 253 14.26 -6.73 -11.30
N LEU A 254 13.31 -6.62 -10.38
CA LEU A 254 12.16 -7.50 -10.31
C LEU A 254 11.17 -7.20 -11.44
N ARG A 255 10.60 -8.28 -12.00
CA ARG A 255 9.56 -8.19 -13.02
C ARG A 255 8.17 -8.28 -12.38
N ARG A 256 7.16 -7.80 -13.10
CA ARG A 256 5.76 -7.77 -12.63
C ARG A 256 5.19 -9.17 -12.36
N ASP A 257 5.58 -10.15 -13.15
CA ASP A 257 5.15 -11.55 -13.08
C ASP A 257 5.56 -12.25 -11.79
N VAL A 258 6.55 -11.74 -11.08
CA VAL A 258 6.99 -12.26 -9.77
C VAL A 258 5.96 -12.01 -8.67
N PHE A 259 5.10 -11.00 -8.83
CA PHE A 259 4.07 -10.66 -7.85
C PHE A 259 2.80 -11.49 -8.10
N PRO A 260 2.06 -11.90 -7.05
CA PRO A 260 0.69 -12.42 -7.18
C PRO A 260 -0.29 -11.37 -7.73
N ASP A 261 -1.40 -11.79 -8.33
CA ASP A 261 -2.34 -10.88 -9.01
C ASP A 261 -3.00 -9.86 -8.07
N HIS A 262 -3.36 -10.26 -6.86
CA HIS A 262 -3.91 -9.34 -5.86
C HIS A 262 -2.89 -8.26 -5.45
N LEU A 263 -1.60 -8.61 -5.40
CA LEU A 263 -0.52 -7.65 -5.16
C LEU A 263 -0.31 -6.73 -6.37
N LYS A 264 -0.47 -7.25 -7.60
CA LYS A 264 -0.48 -6.41 -8.80
C LYS A 264 -1.59 -5.38 -8.77
N GLU A 265 -2.77 -5.76 -8.31
CA GLU A 265 -3.86 -4.83 -8.16
C GLU A 265 -3.59 -3.79 -7.06
N LEU A 266 -3.17 -4.24 -5.87
CA LEU A 266 -2.88 -3.38 -4.72
C LEU A 266 -1.80 -2.34 -5.05
N LEU A 267 -0.75 -2.78 -5.73
CA LEU A 267 0.37 -1.93 -6.14
C LEU A 267 0.06 -1.18 -7.43
N HIS A 268 -1.11 -1.34 -8.05
CA HIS A 268 -1.45 -0.70 -9.32
C HIS A 268 -0.40 -0.96 -10.42
N PHE A 269 0.03 -2.21 -10.55
CA PHE A 269 0.88 -2.66 -11.66
C PHE A 269 0.06 -2.67 -12.96
N GLN A 270 0.34 -1.73 -13.85
CA GLN A 270 -0.11 -1.78 -15.23
C GLN A 270 0.72 -2.80 -16.02
N SER A 271 0.27 -3.15 -17.23
CA SER A 271 0.85 -4.18 -18.11
C SER A 271 2.37 -4.14 -18.17
N ASN A 272 2.94 -2.93 -18.13
CA ASN A 272 4.36 -2.67 -18.37
C ASN A 272 5.10 -2.03 -17.18
N THR A 273 4.48 -1.80 -16.03
CA THR A 273 5.06 -0.97 -14.95
C THR A 273 6.44 -1.39 -14.45
N LEU A 274 6.80 -2.68 -14.53
CA LEU A 274 8.11 -3.21 -14.11
C LEU A 274 8.90 -3.88 -15.24
N ARG A 275 8.42 -3.81 -16.49
CA ARG A 275 9.16 -4.42 -17.60
C ARG A 275 10.25 -3.44 -18.03
N GLN A 276 11.50 -3.71 -17.70
CA GLN A 276 12.59 -3.18 -18.53
C GLN A 276 12.47 -3.82 -19.92
N MET A 277 11.63 -3.24 -20.78
CA MET A 277 11.55 -3.65 -22.17
C MET A 277 12.78 -3.11 -22.87
N THR A 278 13.63 -4.01 -23.35
CA THR A 278 14.62 -3.70 -24.37
C THR A 278 13.85 -3.22 -25.60
N ARG A 279 13.89 -1.92 -25.87
CA ARG A 279 13.18 -1.30 -27.01
C ARG A 279 13.89 -1.69 -28.31
N LYS A 280 13.17 -1.67 -29.44
CA LYS A 280 13.83 -1.79 -30.76
C LYS A 280 14.94 -0.71 -30.87
N PRO A 281 16.11 -1.02 -31.45
CA PRO A 281 17.26 -0.09 -31.47
C PRO A 281 16.95 1.29 -32.06
N ASN A 282 16.01 1.35 -33.00
CA ASN A 282 15.56 2.57 -33.68
C ASN A 282 14.48 3.37 -32.91
N LEU A 283 13.99 2.89 -31.76
CA LEU A 283 12.91 3.51 -30.98
C LEU A 283 13.30 3.76 -29.52
N THR A 284 14.59 4.02 -29.28
CA THR A 284 15.15 4.36 -27.96
C THR A 284 14.67 5.69 -27.40
N LYS A 285 14.08 6.56 -28.24
CA LYS A 285 13.46 7.83 -27.83
C LYS A 285 12.28 7.66 -26.86
N TYR A 286 11.66 6.48 -26.80
CA TYR A 286 10.63 6.18 -25.83
C TYR A 286 11.28 5.75 -24.52
N PRO A 287 11.16 6.55 -23.44
CA PRO A 287 11.73 6.16 -22.17
C PRO A 287 11.08 4.87 -21.68
N SER A 288 11.86 4.08 -20.93
CA SER A 288 11.34 2.97 -20.14
C SER A 288 10.49 3.43 -18.95
N GLN A 289 10.14 4.71 -18.88
CA GLN A 289 9.26 5.25 -17.83
C GLN A 289 7.82 4.83 -18.11
N HIS A 290 7.25 4.09 -17.17
CA HIS A 290 5.96 3.42 -17.30
C HIS A 290 4.80 4.18 -16.67
N GLU A 291 5.01 5.42 -16.23
CA GLU A 291 3.95 6.26 -15.64
C GLU A 291 3.88 7.59 -16.39
N CYS A 292 2.82 7.73 -17.18
CA CYS A 292 2.38 8.99 -17.79
C CYS A 292 0.97 9.27 -17.28
N SER A 293 0.77 10.45 -16.69
CA SER A 293 -0.50 10.86 -16.09
C SER A 293 -1.56 11.20 -17.13
N PHE A 294 -1.14 11.60 -18.33
CA PHE A 294 -2.04 11.96 -19.41
C PHE A 294 -2.92 10.79 -19.88
N ARG A 295 -4.21 11.07 -20.01
CA ARG A 295 -5.22 10.14 -20.54
C ARG A 295 -5.37 10.21 -22.05
N LYS A 296 -5.03 11.37 -22.61
CA LYS A 296 -5.08 11.66 -24.04
C LYS A 296 -3.86 12.46 -24.45
N VAL A 297 -3.39 12.22 -25.67
CA VAL A 297 -2.38 13.02 -26.36
C VAL A 297 -2.98 13.43 -27.71
N SER A 298 -2.91 14.72 -28.03
CA SER A 298 -3.49 15.26 -29.27
C SER A 298 -2.40 15.88 -30.13
N PHE A 299 -2.41 15.53 -31.41
CA PHE A 299 -1.52 16.08 -32.44
C PHE A 299 -2.38 16.80 -33.47
N GLU A 300 -2.31 18.12 -33.52
CA GLU A 300 -2.95 18.92 -34.56
C GLU A 300 -2.05 18.90 -35.80
N LEU A 301 -2.58 18.34 -36.88
CA LEU A 301 -1.87 18.17 -38.14
C LEU A 301 -2.01 19.43 -39.01
N THR A 302 -3.22 19.97 -39.05
CA THR A 302 -3.61 21.22 -39.75
C THR A 302 -4.77 21.88 -39.00
N GLU A 303 -5.11 23.12 -39.34
CA GLU A 303 -6.25 23.82 -38.74
C GLU A 303 -7.52 22.95 -38.77
N GLY A 304 -8.09 22.69 -37.59
CA GLY A 304 -9.30 21.89 -37.43
C GLY A 304 -9.13 20.37 -37.51
N LEU A 305 -7.94 19.85 -37.85
CA LEU A 305 -7.67 18.41 -37.96
C LEU A 305 -6.67 17.94 -36.91
N ALA A 306 -7.15 17.21 -35.90
CA ALA A 306 -6.33 16.68 -34.82
C ALA A 306 -6.45 15.16 -34.66
N LEU A 307 -5.30 14.48 -34.63
CA LEU A 307 -5.18 13.09 -34.25
C LEU A 307 -5.08 12.98 -32.73
N THR A 308 -6.11 12.43 -32.09
CA THR A 308 -6.12 12.24 -30.63
C THR A 308 -5.97 10.77 -30.26
N PHE A 309 -4.85 10.45 -29.60
CA PHE A 309 -4.65 9.17 -28.95
C PHE A 309 -5.31 9.20 -27.58
N ARG A 310 -6.17 8.21 -27.33
CA ARG A 310 -6.79 8.00 -26.02
C ARG A 310 -6.36 6.65 -25.51
N ARG A 311 -5.76 6.62 -24.31
CA ARG A 311 -5.37 5.35 -23.68
C ARG A 311 -6.61 4.50 -23.40
N ARG A 312 -6.53 3.18 -23.63
CA ARG A 312 -7.55 2.25 -23.12
C ARG A 312 -7.41 2.11 -21.60
N LYS A 313 -8.43 1.55 -20.96
CA LYS A 313 -8.45 1.35 -19.50
C LYS A 313 -7.23 0.49 -19.12
N ARG A 314 -6.35 1.01 -18.25
CA ARG A 314 -5.11 0.38 -17.74
C ARG A 314 -3.87 0.40 -18.68
N GLU A 315 -3.91 1.10 -19.81
CA GLU A 315 -2.74 1.28 -20.70
C GLU A 315 -2.00 2.60 -20.44
N ASN A 316 -0.68 2.62 -20.69
CA ASN A 316 0.13 3.84 -20.69
C ASN A 316 0.15 4.43 -22.11
N ILE A 317 -0.11 5.74 -22.23
CA ILE A 317 -0.18 6.40 -23.53
C ILE A 317 1.16 6.43 -24.28
N LEU A 318 2.30 6.51 -23.60
CA LEU A 318 3.63 6.39 -24.21
C LEU A 318 3.84 5.00 -24.81
N GLU A 319 3.27 3.96 -24.19
CA GLU A 319 3.33 2.61 -24.74
C GLU A 319 2.47 2.48 -25.98
N SER A 320 1.25 3.05 -25.95
CA SER A 320 0.41 3.10 -27.15
C SER A 320 1.16 3.81 -28.27
N LEU A 321 1.76 4.98 -28.02
CA LEU A 321 2.55 5.70 -29.02
C LEU A 321 3.72 4.85 -29.54
N TYR A 322 4.47 4.18 -28.66
CA TYR A 322 5.53 3.26 -29.05
C TYR A 322 5.01 2.12 -29.95
N GLN A 323 3.87 1.51 -29.61
CA GLN A 323 3.29 0.41 -30.40
C GLN A 323 2.88 0.89 -31.80
N PHE A 324 2.24 2.06 -31.90
CA PHE A 324 1.85 2.65 -33.18
C PHE A 324 3.06 3.01 -34.04
N GLU A 325 4.13 3.56 -33.45
CA GLU A 325 5.35 3.84 -34.20
C GLU A 325 6.15 2.58 -34.55
N SER A 326 6.15 1.58 -33.67
CA SER A 326 6.80 0.28 -33.93
C SER A 326 6.14 -0.57 -35.02
N SER A 327 4.91 -0.19 -35.40
CA SER A 327 4.11 -0.75 -36.49
C SER A 327 4.02 0.18 -37.70
N ASP A 328 4.86 1.22 -37.76
CA ASP A 328 4.94 2.22 -38.83
C ASP A 328 3.61 2.96 -39.12
N ARG A 329 2.70 3.02 -38.15
CA ARG A 329 1.40 3.70 -38.28
C ARG A 329 1.45 5.19 -37.97
N LEU A 330 2.49 5.63 -37.26
CA LEU A 330 2.70 7.00 -36.81
C LEU A 330 4.19 7.26 -36.62
N ARG A 331 4.66 8.47 -36.91
CA ARG A 331 5.99 8.92 -36.49
C ARG A 331 5.85 10.08 -35.51
N VAL A 332 6.43 9.93 -34.32
CA VAL A 332 6.35 10.95 -33.27
C VAL A 332 7.74 11.55 -33.04
N PRO A 333 7.92 12.88 -33.12
CA PRO A 333 9.21 13.48 -32.82
C PRO A 333 9.69 13.19 -31.40
N ALA A 334 11.01 13.01 -31.22
CA ALA A 334 11.59 12.65 -29.92
C ALA A 334 11.33 13.71 -28.83
N GLU A 335 11.24 14.99 -29.20
CA GLU A 335 10.88 16.06 -28.27
C GLU A 335 9.46 15.89 -27.71
N PHE A 336 8.50 15.51 -28.56
CA PHE A 336 7.11 15.34 -28.11
C PHE A 336 7.00 14.13 -27.17
N VAL A 337 7.75 13.06 -27.47
CA VAL A 337 7.83 11.89 -26.57
C VAL A 337 8.42 12.30 -25.22
N ARG A 338 9.45 13.16 -25.21
CA ARG A 338 10.06 13.69 -23.99
C ARG A 338 9.07 14.51 -23.17
N ASP A 339 8.35 15.43 -23.82
CA ASP A 339 7.36 16.29 -23.17
C ASP A 339 6.19 15.50 -22.56
N VAL A 340 5.69 14.51 -23.29
CA VAL A 340 4.64 13.61 -22.78
C VAL A 340 5.18 12.80 -21.60
N ALA A 341 6.42 12.31 -21.68
CA ALA A 341 7.03 11.52 -20.61
C ALA A 341 7.32 12.31 -19.33
N SER A 342 7.71 13.58 -19.46
CA SER A 342 7.89 14.47 -18.31
C SER A 342 6.57 14.99 -17.74
N ASN A 343 5.42 14.61 -18.29
CA ASN A 343 4.10 15.19 -17.98
C ASN A 343 4.03 16.71 -18.20
N SER A 344 4.84 17.28 -19.10
CA SER A 344 4.89 18.73 -19.33
C SER A 344 3.82 19.20 -20.32
N LYS A 345 3.61 18.44 -21.41
CA LYS A 345 2.68 18.79 -22.49
C LYS A 345 2.09 17.54 -23.14
N ASN A 346 0.82 17.60 -23.52
CA ASN A 346 0.09 16.49 -24.16
C ASN A 346 -0.74 16.90 -25.39
N SER A 347 -0.66 18.15 -25.82
CA SER A 347 -1.30 18.64 -27.03
C SER A 347 -0.27 19.41 -27.85
N PHE A 348 -0.07 19.02 -29.10
CA PHE A 348 0.93 19.60 -29.99
C PHE A 348 0.27 20.19 -31.23
N GLY A 349 0.52 21.47 -31.48
CA GLY A 349 -0.01 22.22 -32.61
C GLY A 349 0.81 22.05 -33.89
N ALA A 350 0.28 22.46 -35.05
CA ALA A 350 1.02 22.48 -36.31
C ALA A 350 2.34 23.28 -36.23
N PHE A 351 2.35 24.38 -35.45
CA PHE A 351 3.56 25.18 -35.19
C PHE A 351 4.64 24.41 -34.42
N ASP A 352 4.26 23.51 -33.50
CA ASP A 352 5.22 22.67 -32.78
C ASP A 352 5.93 21.74 -33.75
N PHE A 353 5.21 21.15 -34.72
CA PHE A 353 5.80 20.30 -35.75
C PHE A 353 6.79 21.06 -36.65
N ALA A 354 6.40 22.27 -37.09
CA ALA A 354 7.26 23.12 -37.92
C ALA A 354 8.55 23.52 -37.19
N ARG A 355 8.48 23.77 -35.88
CA ARG A 355 9.64 24.08 -35.03
C ARG A 355 10.62 22.90 -34.98
N VAL A 356 10.13 21.69 -34.71
CA VAL A 356 10.98 20.48 -34.62
C VAL A 356 11.60 20.12 -35.97
N ALA A 357 10.85 20.30 -37.06
CA ALA A 357 11.36 20.10 -38.42
C ALA A 357 12.52 21.05 -38.79
N ARG A 358 12.52 22.28 -38.25
CA ARG A 358 13.63 23.24 -38.46
C ARG A 358 14.87 22.89 -37.63
N GLN A 359 14.67 22.33 -36.45
CA GLN A 359 15.78 21.94 -35.56
C GLN A 359 16.49 20.65 -36.00
N SER A 360 15.81 19.77 -36.74
CA SER A 360 16.38 18.53 -37.27
C SER A 360 17.14 18.69 -38.59
N LYS A 361 17.14 19.89 -39.19
CA LYS A 361 17.92 20.23 -40.39
C LYS A 361 19.26 20.92 -40.09
N LYS A 362 19.57 21.16 -38.81
CA LYS A 362 20.88 21.54 -38.31
C LYS A 362 21.51 20.31 -37.68
#